data_AF-A0A4Q3L051-F1
#
_entry.id   AF-A0A4Q3L051-F1
#
_cell.length_a   1.000
_cell.length_b   1.000
_cell.length_c   1.000
_cell.angle_alpha   90.00
_cell.angle_beta   90.00
_cell.angle_gamma   90.00
#
_symmetry.space_group_name_H-M   'P 1'
#
loop_
_entity.id
_entity.type
_entity.pdbx_description
1 polymer ?
#
loop_
_entity_poly.entity_id
_entity_poly.type
_entity_poly.pdbx_seq_one_letter_code
_entity_poly.pdbx_strand_id
1 'polypeptide(L)'
;MPSHPADSGVLSRRHQRQLAQMGRRESNDRIHFTAFANGKETVGEMAKRKFVVSAFCPTCQVRMWVDLAVVIALVGPSLTFWNRRSQCKAIDKHRRCQGRVIFYAKLSSGECDWYALRDPPPRLDDRNEVSGHPDPPLPDRVA
;
A
#
# COMPACT_ATOMS: atom_id res chain seq x y z
N MET A 1 -45.80 35.19 -22.37
CA MET A 1 -45.82 34.86 -20.94
C MET A 1 -46.49 33.52 -20.75
N PRO A 2 -45.74 32.52 -20.27
CA PRO A 2 -46.08 31.94 -18.97
C PRO A 2 -44.86 31.81 -18.06
N SER A 3 -45.09 32.05 -16.78
CA SER A 3 -44.13 32.07 -15.68
C SER A 3 -44.11 30.70 -15.02
N HIS A 4 -42.95 30.04 -14.96
CA HIS A 4 -42.75 28.85 -14.12
C HIS A 4 -42.31 29.29 -12.71
N PRO A 5 -42.93 28.76 -11.62
CA PRO A 5 -42.47 29.00 -10.27
C PRO A 5 -41.28 28.09 -9.91
N ALA A 6 -40.34 28.65 -9.16
CA ALA A 6 -39.22 27.95 -8.55
C ALA A 6 -39.68 27.17 -7.32
N ASP A 7 -39.54 25.85 -7.37
CA ASP A 7 -39.83 24.96 -6.25
C ASP A 7 -38.58 24.80 -5.38
N SER A 8 -38.55 25.54 -4.28
CA SER A 8 -37.47 25.53 -3.29
C SER A 8 -37.63 24.32 -2.37
N GLY A 9 -37.00 23.20 -2.74
CA GLY A 9 -36.94 21.98 -1.94
C GLY A 9 -36.25 22.18 -0.60
N VAL A 10 -37.07 22.27 0.45
CA VAL A 10 -36.67 22.17 1.86
C VAL A 10 -36.05 20.80 2.12
N LEU A 11 -34.73 20.73 2.15
CA LEU A 11 -34.01 19.54 2.58
C LEU A 11 -34.26 19.30 4.07
N SER A 12 -35.04 18.25 4.33
CA SER A 12 -35.47 17.77 5.64
C SER A 12 -34.29 17.56 6.60
N ARG A 13 -34.42 18.12 7.81
CA ARG A 13 -33.46 17.98 8.94
C ARG A 13 -33.15 16.52 9.31
N ARG A 14 -33.92 15.54 8.81
CA ARG A 14 -33.64 14.11 8.96
C ARG A 14 -32.43 13.65 8.13
N HIS A 15 -32.20 14.24 6.95
CA HIS A 15 -31.06 13.88 6.10
C HIS A 15 -29.72 14.35 6.71
N GLN A 16 -29.72 15.52 7.38
CA GLN A 16 -28.53 16.03 8.06
C GLN A 16 -28.10 15.20 9.28
N ARG A 17 -29.03 14.53 9.98
CA ARG A 17 -28.67 13.68 11.13
C ARG A 17 -28.02 12.35 10.72
N GLN A 18 -28.31 11.85 9.52
CA GLN A 18 -27.77 10.58 9.05
C GLN A 18 -26.28 10.67 8.67
N LEU A 19 -25.81 11.84 8.24
CA LEU A 19 -24.40 12.08 7.94
C LEU A 19 -23.52 12.22 9.20
N ALA A 20 -24.09 12.70 10.32
CA ALA A 20 -23.36 12.82 11.58
C ALA A 20 -23.10 11.45 12.27
N GLN A 21 -23.89 10.42 11.97
CA GLN A 21 -23.71 9.08 12.55
C GLN A 21 -22.65 8.22 11.85
N MET A 22 -22.12 8.63 10.69
CA MET A 22 -21.04 7.91 10.02
C MET A 22 -19.63 8.38 10.43
N GLY A 23 -19.53 9.37 11.31
CA GLY A 23 -18.26 10.01 11.71
C GLY A 23 -17.46 9.32 12.82
N ARG A 24 -17.77 8.08 13.19
CA ARG A 24 -16.94 7.28 14.12
C ARG A 24 -16.87 5.82 13.68
N ARG A 25 -16.31 5.57 12.50
CA ARG A 25 -15.48 4.37 12.38
C ARG A 25 -14.12 4.79 12.91
N GLU A 26 -13.93 4.60 14.20
CA GLU A 26 -12.61 4.70 14.82
C GLU A 26 -11.67 3.83 13.99
N SER A 27 -10.76 4.51 13.30
CA SER A 27 -9.75 3.89 12.45
C SER A 27 -9.00 2.90 13.32
N ASN A 28 -9.18 1.61 13.01
CA ASN A 28 -8.58 0.52 13.75
C ASN A 28 -7.10 0.35 13.33
N ASP A 29 -6.44 1.44 12.97
CA ASP A 29 -5.04 1.54 12.49
C ASP A 29 -4.02 1.16 13.58
N ARG A 30 -4.48 0.76 14.77
CA ARG A 30 -3.67 0.59 15.96
C ARG A 30 -3.07 -0.81 16.12
N ILE A 31 -3.35 -1.77 15.24
CA ILE A 31 -2.84 -3.15 15.38
C ILE A 31 -2.26 -3.73 14.08
N HIS A 32 -1.22 -3.15 13.49
CA HIS A 32 -0.66 -3.73 12.23
C HIS A 32 0.87 -3.86 12.14
N PHE A 33 1.64 -3.28 13.07
CA PHE A 33 3.10 -3.31 12.99
C PHE A 33 3.75 -4.62 13.48
N THR A 34 3.08 -5.40 14.33
CA THR A 34 3.56 -6.73 14.78
C THR A 34 3.66 -7.74 13.65
N ALA A 35 3.06 -7.44 12.49
CA ALA A 35 3.22 -8.23 11.28
C ALA A 35 4.69 -8.31 10.82
N PHE A 36 5.50 -7.29 11.10
CA PHE A 36 6.92 -7.29 10.75
C PHE A 36 7.73 -7.27 12.05
N ALA A 37 7.77 -8.42 12.71
CA ALA A 37 8.21 -8.58 14.09
C ALA A 37 9.64 -8.07 14.31
N ASN A 38 10.53 -8.08 13.30
CA ASN A 38 11.93 -7.67 13.48
C ASN A 38 12.64 -7.07 12.25
N GLY A 39 11.94 -6.83 11.13
CA GLY A 39 12.61 -6.39 9.89
C GLY A 39 13.59 -7.43 9.34
N LYS A 40 13.38 -8.71 9.69
CA LYS A 40 14.26 -9.84 9.37
C LYS A 40 13.52 -10.96 8.65
N GLU A 41 12.23 -10.78 8.41
CA GLU A 41 11.38 -11.77 7.77
C GLU A 41 12.00 -12.24 6.45
N THR A 42 12.21 -13.54 6.38
CA THR A 42 12.64 -14.24 5.18
C THR A 42 11.46 -14.41 4.22
N VAL A 43 11.73 -14.60 2.93
CA VAL A 43 10.71 -14.85 1.92
C VAL A 43 9.86 -16.08 2.28
N GLY A 44 10.48 -17.11 2.87
CA GLY A 44 9.76 -18.28 3.37
C GLY A 44 8.76 -17.95 4.49
N GLU A 45 9.14 -17.11 5.44
CA GLU A 45 8.23 -16.64 6.51
C GLU A 45 7.14 -15.74 5.95
N MET A 46 7.48 -14.86 5.01
CA MET A 46 6.52 -14.00 4.32
C MET A 46 5.46 -14.84 3.59
N ALA A 47 5.88 -15.90 2.89
CA ALA A 47 4.95 -16.81 2.21
C ALA A 47 4.04 -17.54 3.21
N LYS A 48 4.59 -18.09 4.30
CA LYS A 48 3.81 -18.77 5.36
C LYS A 48 2.75 -17.86 5.99
N ARG A 49 3.09 -16.58 6.19
CA ARG A 49 2.21 -15.56 6.77
C ARG A 49 1.32 -14.89 5.72
N LYS A 50 1.32 -15.39 4.47
CA LYS A 50 0.52 -14.90 3.35
C LYS A 50 0.72 -13.41 3.10
N PHE A 51 1.97 -12.95 3.08
CA PHE A 51 2.29 -11.60 2.62
C PHE A 51 2.10 -11.50 1.11
N VAL A 52 1.67 -10.33 0.68
CA VAL A 52 1.69 -9.90 -0.71
C VAL A 52 2.84 -8.92 -0.86
N VAL A 53 3.71 -9.16 -1.84
CA VAL A 53 4.90 -8.34 -2.08
C VAL A 53 4.80 -7.69 -3.45
N SER A 54 5.16 -6.41 -3.52
CA SER A 54 5.32 -5.68 -4.78
C SER A 54 6.71 -5.05 -4.88
N ALA A 55 7.20 -4.93 -6.09
CA ALA A 55 8.42 -4.26 -6.47
C ALA A 55 8.05 -2.98 -7.22
N PHE A 56 8.54 -1.84 -6.78
CA PHE A 56 8.29 -0.55 -7.42
C PHE A 56 9.60 0.18 -7.72
N CYS A 57 9.76 0.65 -8.96
CA CYS A 57 10.88 1.49 -9.34
C CYS A 57 10.44 2.96 -9.37
N PRO A 58 11.04 3.87 -8.59
CA PRO A 58 10.65 5.27 -8.56
C PRO A 58 11.11 6.03 -9.81
N THR A 59 12.09 5.49 -10.56
CA THR A 59 12.65 6.14 -11.75
C THR A 59 11.77 5.96 -12.98
N CYS A 60 11.33 4.73 -13.27
CA CYS A 60 10.46 4.44 -14.41
C CYS A 60 9.00 4.18 -14.02
N GLN A 61 8.68 4.27 -12.73
CA GLN A 61 7.34 4.08 -12.15
C GLN A 61 6.71 2.69 -12.38
N VAL A 62 7.46 1.73 -12.93
CA VAL A 62 7.01 0.34 -13.08
C VAL A 62 6.78 -0.29 -11.71
N ARG A 63 5.61 -0.90 -11.56
CA ARG A 63 5.22 -1.73 -10.41
C ARG A 63 4.98 -3.16 -10.86
N MET A 64 5.52 -4.11 -10.10
CA MET A 64 5.40 -5.53 -10.37
C MET A 64 4.98 -6.27 -9.10
N TRP A 65 4.11 -7.26 -9.24
CA TRP A 65 3.85 -8.20 -8.15
C TRP A 65 4.97 -9.24 -8.08
N VAL A 66 5.38 -9.58 -6.87
CA VAL A 66 6.42 -10.58 -6.63
C VAL A 66 5.74 -11.87 -6.18
N ASP A 67 5.88 -12.91 -6.99
CA ASP A 67 5.46 -14.26 -6.60
C ASP A 67 6.51 -14.87 -5.67
N LEU A 68 6.15 -15.03 -4.40
CA LEU A 68 7.06 -15.58 -3.39
C LEU A 68 7.39 -17.06 -3.65
N ALA A 69 6.48 -17.84 -4.23
CA ALA A 69 6.74 -19.24 -4.53
C ALA A 69 7.83 -19.37 -5.61
N VAL A 70 7.78 -18.53 -6.64
CA VAL A 70 8.80 -18.47 -7.68
C VAL A 70 10.15 -18.03 -7.11
N VAL A 71 10.17 -17.01 -6.24
CA VAL A 71 11.40 -16.55 -5.59
C VAL A 71 12.02 -17.63 -4.70
N ILE A 72 11.20 -18.34 -3.92
CA ILE A 72 11.64 -19.47 -3.08
C ILE A 72 12.25 -20.57 -3.95
N ALA A 73 11.62 -20.90 -5.09
CA ALA A 73 12.11 -21.94 -5.98
C ALA A 73 13.47 -21.57 -6.62
N LEU A 74 13.69 -20.29 -6.96
CA LEU A 74 14.90 -19.84 -7.65
C LEU A 74 16.08 -19.53 -6.70
N VAL A 75 15.81 -18.91 -5.55
CA VAL A 75 16.84 -18.36 -4.66
C VAL A 75 16.87 -19.05 -3.30
N GLY A 76 15.79 -19.75 -2.94
CA GLY A 76 15.62 -20.38 -1.63
C GLY A 76 14.81 -19.53 -0.65
N PRO A 77 14.27 -20.14 0.42
CA PRO A 77 13.36 -19.49 1.36
C PRO A 77 14.05 -18.54 2.34
N SER A 78 15.38 -18.60 2.48
CA SER A 78 16.16 -17.80 3.43
C SER A 78 16.47 -16.38 2.95
N LEU A 79 16.13 -16.04 1.71
CA LEU A 79 16.29 -14.69 1.18
C LEU A 79 15.51 -13.68 2.04
N THR A 80 16.04 -12.48 2.23
CA THR A 80 15.32 -11.34 2.81
C THR A 80 15.21 -10.20 1.81
N PHE A 81 14.03 -9.57 1.73
CA PHE A 81 13.81 -8.35 0.93
C PHE A 81 14.14 -7.07 1.69
N TRP A 82 14.28 -7.14 3.02
CA TRP A 82 14.61 -5.99 3.85
C TRP A 82 15.94 -5.37 3.43
N ASN A 83 15.93 -4.05 3.30
CA ASN A 83 17.06 -3.23 2.84
C ASN A 83 17.60 -3.59 1.45
N ARG A 84 16.95 -4.50 0.70
CA ARG A 84 17.42 -4.87 -0.63
C ARG A 84 16.93 -3.86 -1.65
N ARG A 85 17.87 -3.44 -2.50
CA ARG A 85 17.62 -2.59 -3.67
C ARG A 85 18.23 -3.24 -4.90
N SER A 86 17.42 -3.97 -5.67
CA SER A 86 17.87 -4.52 -6.95
C SER A 86 17.82 -3.46 -8.05
N GLN A 87 18.67 -3.58 -9.05
CA GLN A 87 18.58 -2.76 -10.25
C GLN A 87 17.26 -3.04 -10.97
N CYS A 88 16.56 -2.00 -11.41
CA CYS A 88 15.37 -2.14 -12.24
C CYS A 88 15.73 -2.89 -13.54
N LYS A 89 14.88 -3.86 -13.91
CA LYS A 89 15.06 -4.66 -15.13
C LYS A 89 14.15 -4.20 -16.27
N ALA A 90 13.38 -3.13 -16.08
CA ALA A 90 12.58 -2.54 -17.14
C ALA A 90 13.49 -2.00 -18.26
N ILE A 91 13.05 -2.21 -19.50
CA ILE A 91 13.72 -1.73 -20.71
C ILE A 91 12.75 -0.74 -21.37
N ASP A 92 13.21 0.48 -21.59
CA ASP A 92 12.46 1.52 -22.32
C ASP A 92 13.16 1.87 -23.62
N LYS A 93 12.44 1.77 -24.74
CA LYS A 93 12.84 1.99 -26.14
C LYS A 93 14.12 1.26 -26.57
N HIS A 94 15.28 1.63 -26.03
CA HIS A 94 16.57 0.98 -26.29
C HIS A 94 17.53 0.99 -25.08
N ARG A 95 17.07 1.40 -23.88
CA ARG A 95 17.93 1.55 -22.70
C ARG A 95 17.32 0.86 -21.49
N ARG A 96 18.18 0.25 -20.68
CA ARG A 96 17.81 -0.31 -19.38
C ARG A 96 17.59 0.83 -18.39
N CYS A 97 16.52 0.76 -17.61
CA CYS A 97 16.30 1.69 -16.51
C CYS A 97 17.46 1.60 -15.50
N GLN A 98 18.06 2.74 -15.15
CA GLN A 98 19.14 2.81 -14.15
C GLN A 98 18.62 2.94 -12.72
N GLY A 99 17.29 2.98 -12.54
CA GLY A 99 16.66 3.05 -11.23
C GLY A 99 16.88 1.81 -10.39
N ARG A 100 16.60 1.93 -9.09
CA ARG A 100 16.58 0.81 -8.15
C ARG A 100 15.16 0.52 -7.68
N VAL A 101 14.85 -0.75 -7.51
CA VAL A 101 13.55 -1.22 -7.03
C VAL A 101 13.50 -1.09 -5.51
N ILE A 102 12.35 -0.67 -5.01
CA ILE A 102 11.96 -0.74 -3.61
C ILE A 102 10.91 -1.84 -3.50
N PHE A 103 11.10 -2.75 -2.54
CA PHE A 103 10.11 -3.75 -2.22
C PHE A 103 9.12 -3.20 -1.20
N TYR A 104 7.85 -3.50 -1.41
CA TYR A 104 6.76 -3.21 -0.50
C TYR A 104 6.07 -4.52 -0.14
N ALA A 105 5.55 -4.62 1.08
CA ALA A 105 4.78 -5.77 1.51
C ALA A 105 3.55 -5.34 2.30
N LYS A 106 2.51 -6.18 2.26
CA LYS A 106 1.35 -6.11 3.14
C LYS A 106 0.83 -7.51 3.43
N LEU A 107 0.03 -7.66 4.48
CA LEU A 107 -0.71 -8.91 4.71
C LEU A 107 -1.83 -9.07 3.69
N SER A 108 -2.05 -10.30 3.21
CA SER A 108 -3.15 -10.62 2.29
C SER A 108 -4.54 -10.49 2.92
N SER A 109 -4.65 -10.48 4.25
CA SER A 109 -5.92 -10.26 4.96
C SER A 109 -6.55 -8.90 4.67
N GLY A 110 -5.80 -7.98 4.04
CA GLY A 110 -6.33 -6.69 3.58
C GLY A 110 -6.42 -5.61 4.67
N GLU A 111 -6.18 -5.98 5.93
CA GLU A 111 -6.24 -5.07 7.07
C GLU A 111 -4.99 -4.18 7.20
N CYS A 112 -3.97 -4.35 6.36
CA CYS A 112 -2.71 -3.62 6.46
C CYS A 112 -2.42 -2.81 5.20
N ASP A 113 -1.88 -1.61 5.43
CA ASP A 113 -1.28 -0.78 4.39
C ASP A 113 0.00 -1.41 3.81
N TRP A 114 0.44 -0.85 2.69
CA TRP A 114 1.71 -1.21 2.08
C TRP A 114 2.88 -0.62 2.85
N TYR A 115 3.78 -1.49 3.32
CA TYR A 115 5.00 -1.08 4.01
C TYR A 115 6.21 -1.26 3.10
N ALA A 116 7.02 -0.22 2.98
CA ALA A 116 8.30 -0.32 2.28
C ALA A 116 9.28 -1.14 3.12
N LEU A 117 9.88 -2.17 2.53
CA LEU A 117 10.87 -3.04 3.17
C LEU A 117 12.26 -2.39 3.19
N ARG A 118 12.33 -1.17 3.75
CA ARG A 118 13.57 -0.39 3.93
C ARG A 118 14.08 -0.51 5.36
N ASP A 119 15.36 -0.20 5.56
CA ASP A 119 16.04 -0.23 6.85
C ASP A 119 16.17 1.20 7.40
N PRO A 120 16.01 1.41 8.72
CA PRO A 120 15.48 0.46 9.69
C PRO A 120 13.96 0.27 9.55
N PRO A 121 13.40 -0.91 9.91
CA PRO A 121 11.99 -0.98 10.24
C PRO A 121 11.72 0.12 11.30
N PRO A 122 10.59 0.83 11.23
CA PRO A 122 10.23 1.78 12.29
C PRO A 122 10.43 1.12 13.65
N ARG A 123 11.25 1.73 14.52
CA ARG A 123 11.38 1.20 15.87
C ARG A 123 9.97 1.26 16.48
N LEU A 124 9.57 0.20 17.18
CA LEU A 124 8.27 0.16 17.88
C LEU A 124 8.09 1.33 18.86
N ASP A 125 9.18 2.06 19.14
CA ASP A 125 9.30 3.16 20.08
C ASP A 125 9.03 4.54 19.43
N ASP A 126 9.12 4.68 18.11
CA ASP A 126 8.97 5.96 17.37
C ASP A 126 7.48 6.29 17.04
N ARG A 127 6.56 6.00 17.98
CA ARG A 127 5.09 6.00 17.78
C ARG A 127 4.42 7.35 17.46
N ASN A 128 5.17 8.44 17.22
CA ASN A 128 4.59 9.79 17.19
C ASN A 128 4.79 10.61 15.90
N GLU A 129 5.47 10.11 14.87
CA GLU A 129 5.65 10.89 13.62
C GLU A 129 5.41 10.05 12.36
N VAL A 130 4.14 9.76 12.04
CA VAL A 130 3.75 9.47 10.65
C VAL A 130 2.52 10.30 10.32
N SER A 131 2.75 11.59 10.10
CA SER A 131 1.80 12.48 9.46
C SER A 131 1.96 12.36 7.94
N GLY A 132 1.00 11.70 7.28
CA GLY A 132 0.70 11.88 5.85
C GLY A 132 1.63 11.20 4.85
N HIS A 133 1.37 9.93 4.55
CA HIS A 133 1.72 9.40 3.24
C HIS A 133 0.54 9.64 2.29
N PRO A 134 0.73 10.24 1.11
CA PRO A 134 -0.37 10.39 0.16
C PRO A 134 -0.81 9.01 -0.30
N ASP A 135 -2.13 8.78 -0.29
CA ASP A 135 -2.72 7.61 -0.93
C ASP A 135 -2.18 7.48 -2.35
N PRO A 136 -1.75 6.28 -2.79
CA PRO A 136 -1.35 6.08 -4.17
C PRO A 136 -2.56 6.36 -5.08
N PRO A 137 -2.39 7.12 -6.18
CA PRO A 137 -3.48 7.40 -7.09
C PRO A 137 -4.07 6.09 -7.62
N LEU A 138 -5.39 5.99 -7.56
CA LEU A 138 -6.14 4.87 -8.13
C LEU A 138 -5.88 4.83 -9.65
N PRO A 139 -5.73 3.64 -10.25
CA PRO A 139 -5.64 3.56 -11.70
C PRO A 139 -6.94 4.08 -12.31
N ASP A 140 -6.83 5.03 -13.25
CA ASP A 140 -7.95 5.52 -14.02
C ASP A 140 -8.70 4.34 -14.64
N ARG A 141 -9.98 4.19 -14.28
CA ARG A 141 -10.87 3.26 -14.94
C ARG A 141 -11.05 3.75 -16.37
N VAL A 142 -10.39 3.06 -17.30
CA VAL A 142 -10.59 3.24 -18.74
C VAL A 142 -12.06 2.93 -19.05
N ALA A 143 -12.77 3.93 -19.60
CA ALA A 143 -14.14 3.84 -20.10
C ALA A 143 -14.18 3.29 -21.53
#